data_AF-A0A7S0J9U1-F1
#
_entry.id   AF-A0A7S0J9U1-F1
#
_cell.length_a   1.000
_cell.length_b   1.000
_cell.length_c   1.000
_cell.angle_alpha   90.00
_cell.angle_beta   90.00
_cell.angle_gamma   90.00
#
_symmetry.space_group_name_H-M   'P 1'
#
loop_
_entity.id
_entity.type
_entity.pdbx_description
1 polymer ?
#
loop_
_entity_poly.entity_id
_entity_poly.type
_entity_poly.pdbx_seq_one_letter_code
_entity_poly.pdbx_strand_id
1 'polypeptide(L)'
;TNNATRDAAWDAADGDRQMSINERIDQSFDDSGVLQASMEEPVPAWNRGYQLLKLMGWRENSGLGKKGEGIIDPVRLREQLTTSGLGKETEYQEMAEEATENRKALTSELIAFEDDAARAAREAAVAHEEAIASALKKEIASFYCDVCDKQYVKITEWENHLSSYDHHHKKRFK
;
A
#
# COMPACT_ATOMS: atom_id res chain seq x y z
N THR A 1 1.24 -49.84 -30.69
CA THR A 1 2.66 -49.64 -30.34
C THR A 1 2.97 -48.25 -29.78
N ASN A 2 1.97 -47.42 -29.44
CA ASN A 2 2.19 -46.00 -29.06
C ASN A 2 2.03 -45.67 -27.56
N ASN A 3 1.82 -46.67 -26.69
CA ASN A 3 1.71 -46.42 -25.23
C ASN A 3 3.07 -46.40 -24.52
N ALA A 4 4.04 -47.21 -24.96
CA ALA A 4 5.35 -47.29 -24.31
C ALA A 4 6.16 -45.97 -24.41
N THR A 5 5.91 -45.15 -25.43
CA THR A 5 6.56 -43.85 -25.62
C THR A 5 5.89 -42.71 -24.86
N ARG A 6 4.64 -42.89 -24.40
CA ARG A 6 3.96 -41.90 -23.55
C ARG A 6 4.43 -42.03 -22.11
N ASP A 7 4.57 -43.25 -21.60
CA ASP A 7 4.95 -43.48 -20.20
C ASP A 7 6.43 -43.12 -19.93
N ALA A 8 7.32 -43.32 -20.91
CA ALA A 8 8.74 -42.94 -20.81
C ALA A 8 8.97 -41.41 -20.70
N ALA A 9 7.98 -40.58 -21.05
CA ALA A 9 8.07 -39.13 -20.92
C ALA A 9 7.69 -38.61 -19.52
N TRP A 10 7.04 -39.43 -18.69
CA TRP A 10 6.66 -39.07 -17.32
C TRP A 10 7.83 -39.26 -16.34
N ASP A 11 8.67 -40.29 -16.56
CA ASP A 11 9.84 -40.58 -15.72
C ASP A 11 11.06 -39.68 -16.01
N ALA A 12 11.02 -38.87 -17.08
CA ALA A 12 12.09 -37.93 -17.44
C ALA A 12 11.87 -36.51 -16.89
N ALA A 13 10.78 -36.27 -16.15
CA ALA A 13 10.35 -34.96 -15.68
C ALA A 13 10.53 -34.75 -14.16
N ASP A 14 11.45 -35.48 -13.53
CA ASP A 14 11.92 -35.27 -12.14
C ASP A 14 12.86 -34.04 -12.02
N GLY A 15 12.46 -32.93 -12.63
CA GLY A 15 13.00 -31.62 -12.30
C GLY A 15 11.95 -30.90 -11.46
N ASP A 16 12.33 -30.41 -10.28
CA ASP A 16 11.46 -29.63 -9.39
C ASP A 16 10.69 -28.60 -10.22
N ARG A 17 9.41 -28.85 -10.47
CA ARG A 17 8.54 -27.96 -11.25
C ARG A 17 8.18 -26.77 -10.35
N GLN A 18 9.16 -25.92 -10.08
CA GLN A 18 9.00 -24.70 -9.32
C GLN A 18 8.24 -23.70 -10.19
N MET A 19 6.91 -23.76 -10.15
CA MET A 19 6.08 -22.69 -10.70
C MET A 19 6.42 -21.41 -9.97
N SER A 20 6.78 -20.37 -10.71
CA SER A 20 7.08 -19.09 -10.07
C SER A 20 5.81 -18.51 -9.46
N ILE A 21 5.92 -17.80 -8.33
CA ILE A 21 4.76 -17.24 -7.61
C ILE A 21 3.88 -16.33 -8.50
N ASN A 22 4.44 -15.80 -9.59
CA ASN A 22 3.77 -14.91 -10.54
C ASN A 22 3.48 -15.57 -11.89
N GLU A 23 3.65 -16.88 -12.04
CA GLU A 23 3.34 -17.58 -13.29
C GLU A 23 1.81 -17.67 -13.44
N ARG A 24 1.27 -16.87 -14.37
CA ARG A 24 -0.15 -16.87 -14.70
C ARG A 24 -0.50 -18.24 -15.30
N ILE A 25 -1.34 -18.99 -14.60
CA ILE A 25 -1.90 -20.24 -15.14
C ILE A 25 -2.89 -19.85 -16.23
N ASP A 26 -2.43 -19.84 -17.47
CA ASP A 26 -3.31 -19.66 -18.61
C ASP A 26 -4.20 -20.89 -18.78
N GLN A 27 -5.48 -20.65 -19.08
CA GLN A 27 -6.42 -21.74 -19.32
C GLN A 27 -5.96 -22.53 -20.55
N SER A 28 -5.84 -23.86 -20.40
CA SER A 28 -5.34 -24.76 -21.44
C SER A 28 -6.35 -25.06 -22.57
N PHE A 29 -7.57 -24.55 -22.45
CA PHE A 29 -8.67 -24.77 -23.39
C PHE A 29 -9.20 -23.44 -23.93
N ASP A 30 -9.49 -23.40 -25.22
CA ASP A 30 -10.05 -22.23 -25.92
C ASP A 30 -11.56 -22.11 -25.65
N ASP A 31 -11.94 -21.17 -24.78
CA ASP A 31 -13.32 -20.94 -24.33
C ASP A 31 -14.11 -19.98 -25.25
N SER A 32 -13.51 -19.51 -26.35
CA SER A 32 -14.08 -18.43 -27.20
C SER A 32 -15.45 -18.73 -27.84
N GLY A 33 -15.92 -19.99 -27.81
CA GLY A 33 -17.22 -20.41 -28.33
C GLY A 33 -18.18 -20.96 -27.28
N VAL A 34 -17.82 -20.95 -25.99
CA VAL A 34 -18.66 -21.47 -24.91
C VAL A 34 -19.39 -20.32 -24.24
N LEU A 35 -20.70 -20.48 -24.06
CA LEU A 35 -21.47 -19.55 -23.24
C LEU A 35 -21.12 -19.81 -21.77
N GLN A 36 -20.31 -18.93 -21.20
CA GLN A 36 -19.94 -18.98 -19.79
C GLN A 36 -21.18 -18.67 -18.92
N ALA A 37 -21.30 -19.37 -17.80
CA ALA A 37 -22.36 -19.09 -16.84
C ALA A 37 -22.15 -17.70 -16.22
N SER A 38 -23.17 -16.85 -16.30
CA SER A 38 -23.21 -15.57 -15.58
C SER A 38 -23.97 -15.72 -14.27
N MET A 39 -23.66 -14.87 -13.29
CA MET A 39 -24.44 -14.74 -12.06
C MET A 39 -25.62 -13.77 -12.21
N GLU A 40 -25.68 -13.00 -13.30
CA GLU A 40 -26.78 -12.08 -13.58
C GLU A 40 -27.92 -12.72 -14.37
N GLU A 41 -27.62 -13.71 -15.22
CA GLU A 41 -28.61 -14.32 -16.12
C GLU A 41 -28.97 -15.75 -15.69
N PRO A 42 -30.26 -16.10 -15.66
CA PRO A 42 -30.67 -17.47 -15.34
C PRO A 42 -30.24 -18.42 -16.46
N VAL A 43 -29.98 -19.68 -16.07
CA VAL A 43 -29.62 -20.74 -17.03
C VAL A 43 -30.74 -20.90 -18.07
N PRO A 44 -30.42 -20.82 -19.38
CA PRO A 44 -31.44 -20.83 -20.41
C PRO A 44 -32.14 -22.19 -20.55
N ALA A 45 -33.39 -22.18 -20.99
CA ALA A 45 -34.24 -23.38 -21.02
C ALA A 45 -33.75 -24.52 -21.93
N TRP A 46 -32.87 -24.21 -22.90
CA TRP A 46 -32.26 -25.21 -23.79
C TRP A 46 -31.11 -25.97 -23.10
N ASN A 47 -30.57 -25.45 -22.00
CA ASN A 47 -29.48 -26.09 -21.28
C ASN A 47 -29.95 -27.45 -20.75
N ARG A 48 -29.13 -28.49 -20.94
CA ARG A 48 -29.46 -29.86 -20.49
C ARG A 48 -29.71 -29.92 -18.99
N GLY A 49 -28.95 -29.18 -18.18
CA GLY A 49 -29.13 -29.11 -16.73
C GLY A 49 -30.48 -28.53 -16.33
N TYR A 50 -30.94 -27.48 -17.02
CA TYR A 50 -32.27 -26.90 -16.83
C TYR A 50 -33.38 -27.91 -17.11
N GLN A 51 -33.26 -28.63 -18.23
CA GLN A 51 -34.24 -29.65 -18.63
C GLN A 51 -34.31 -30.81 -17.64
N LEU A 52 -33.16 -31.26 -17.15
CA LEU A 52 -33.06 -32.31 -16.14
C LEU A 52 -33.68 -31.87 -14.81
N LEU A 53 -33.41 -30.66 -14.34
CA LEU A 53 -34.01 -30.11 -13.12
C LEU A 53 -35.54 -30.08 -13.23
N LYS A 54 -36.07 -29.59 -14.37
CA LYS A 54 -37.50 -29.55 -14.63
C LYS A 54 -38.15 -30.95 -14.61
N LEU A 55 -37.46 -31.96 -15.15
CA LEU A 55 -37.90 -33.37 -15.09
C LEU A 55 -37.92 -33.93 -13.66
N MET A 56 -37.01 -33.49 -12.80
CA MET A 56 -36.96 -33.87 -11.39
C MET A 56 -38.01 -33.14 -10.53
N GLY A 57 -38.89 -32.33 -11.14
CA GLY A 57 -39.96 -31.62 -10.45
C GLY A 57 -39.57 -30.24 -9.92
N TRP A 58 -38.38 -29.73 -10.28
CA TRP A 58 -38.03 -28.34 -10.01
C TRP A 58 -38.92 -27.38 -10.82
N ARG A 59 -39.25 -26.24 -10.23
CA ARG A 59 -40.08 -25.19 -10.82
C ARG A 59 -39.25 -23.93 -11.02
N GLU A 60 -39.46 -23.27 -12.14
CA GLU A 60 -38.84 -22.00 -12.48
C GLU A 60 -39.13 -20.96 -11.39
N ASN A 61 -38.12 -20.17 -11.00
CA ASN A 61 -38.19 -19.17 -9.92
C ASN A 61 -38.52 -19.71 -8.52
N SER A 62 -38.41 -21.02 -8.30
CA SER A 62 -38.53 -21.64 -6.98
C SER A 62 -37.14 -22.04 -6.47
N GLY A 63 -36.89 -21.78 -5.18
CA GLY A 63 -35.77 -22.36 -4.47
C GLY A 63 -35.83 -23.89 -4.46
N LEU A 64 -34.69 -24.53 -4.23
CA LEU A 64 -34.62 -25.99 -4.00
C LEU A 64 -35.13 -26.36 -2.60
N GLY A 65 -35.34 -27.64 -2.34
CA GLY A 65 -35.76 -28.17 -1.03
C GLY A 65 -37.25 -28.52 -0.95
N LYS A 66 -37.66 -29.21 0.12
CA LYS A 66 -39.00 -29.81 0.25
C LYS A 66 -40.13 -28.79 0.16
N LYS A 67 -39.90 -27.57 0.65
CA LYS A 67 -40.83 -26.44 0.58
C LYS A 67 -40.41 -25.36 -0.43
N GLY A 68 -39.33 -25.59 -1.17
CA GLY A 68 -38.74 -24.58 -2.05
C GLY A 68 -38.05 -23.42 -1.29
N GLU A 69 -37.52 -23.69 -0.10
CA GLU A 69 -36.90 -22.69 0.80
C GLU A 69 -35.44 -22.38 0.49
N GLY A 70 -34.86 -23.03 -0.52
CA GLY A 70 -33.49 -22.82 -0.95
C GLY A 70 -33.28 -21.44 -1.58
N ILE A 71 -32.01 -21.01 -1.60
CA ILE A 71 -31.60 -19.76 -2.23
C ILE A 71 -31.84 -19.87 -3.75
N ILE A 72 -32.49 -18.86 -4.33
CA ILE A 72 -32.82 -18.81 -5.77
C ILE A 72 -31.63 -18.32 -6.58
N ASP A 73 -31.02 -17.21 -6.17
CA ASP A 73 -29.90 -16.58 -6.86
C ASP A 73 -28.55 -17.07 -6.30
N PRO A 74 -27.50 -17.19 -7.13
CA PRO A 74 -26.19 -17.61 -6.65
C PRO A 74 -25.60 -16.60 -5.67
N VAL A 75 -24.92 -17.09 -4.64
CA VAL A 75 -24.27 -16.23 -3.62
C VAL A 75 -23.07 -15.53 -4.24
N ARG A 76 -23.08 -14.18 -4.22
CA ARG A 76 -21.96 -13.36 -4.69
C ARG A 76 -20.77 -13.46 -3.75
N LEU A 77 -19.63 -13.90 -4.29
CA LEU A 77 -18.35 -13.86 -3.59
C LEU A 77 -17.75 -12.46 -3.75
N ARG A 78 -17.39 -11.84 -2.63
CA ARG A 78 -16.60 -10.61 -2.64
C ARG A 78 -15.14 -11.01 -2.78
N GLU A 79 -14.54 -10.70 -3.93
CA GLU A 79 -13.11 -10.94 -4.12
C GLU A 79 -12.28 -9.97 -3.26
N GLN A 80 -11.24 -10.47 -2.63
CA GLN A 80 -10.20 -9.68 -1.96
C GLN A 80 -8.92 -9.89 -2.75
N LEU A 81 -8.68 -8.98 -3.70
CA LEU A 81 -7.51 -9.05 -4.58
C LEU A 81 -6.24 -8.57 -3.88
N THR A 82 -6.38 -7.85 -2.78
CA THR A 82 -5.30 -7.29 -1.98
C THR A 82 -4.99 -8.18 -0.77
N THR A 83 -3.75 -8.11 -0.29
CA THR A 83 -3.32 -8.76 0.96
C THR A 83 -3.64 -7.93 2.21
N SER A 84 -4.57 -6.98 2.10
CA SER A 84 -5.00 -6.16 3.22
C SER A 84 -5.82 -6.98 4.21
N GLY A 85 -5.64 -6.71 5.50
CA GLY A 85 -6.46 -7.33 6.55
C GLY A 85 -7.95 -7.00 6.38
N LEU A 86 -8.81 -7.90 6.84
CA LEU A 86 -10.26 -7.67 6.87
C LEU A 86 -10.56 -6.39 7.67
N GLY A 87 -11.38 -5.50 7.10
CA GLY A 87 -11.75 -4.22 7.72
C GLY A 87 -10.71 -3.09 7.55
N LYS A 88 -9.54 -3.36 6.95
CA LYS A 88 -8.55 -2.30 6.76
C LYS A 88 -9.04 -1.27 5.72
N GLU A 89 -9.64 -1.74 4.64
CA GLU A 89 -10.12 -0.86 3.57
C GLU A 89 -11.12 0.19 4.08
N THR A 90 -12.05 -0.22 4.95
CA THR A 90 -13.03 0.70 5.55
C THR A 90 -12.35 1.73 6.46
N GLU A 91 -11.38 1.31 7.26
CA GLU A 91 -10.60 2.24 8.11
C GLU A 91 -9.83 3.29 7.28
N TYR A 92 -9.23 2.89 6.15
CA TYR A 92 -8.58 3.86 5.26
C TYR A 92 -9.57 4.84 4.64
N GLN A 93 -10.77 4.38 4.28
CA GLN A 93 -11.82 5.24 3.74
C GLN A 93 -12.27 6.27 4.77
N GLU A 94 -12.58 5.83 6.00
CA GLU A 94 -12.98 6.72 7.10
C GLU A 94 -11.90 7.76 7.41
N MET A 95 -10.63 7.35 7.49
CA MET A 95 -9.52 8.28 7.71
C MET A 95 -9.35 9.28 6.56
N ALA A 96 -9.57 8.84 5.32
CA ALA A 96 -9.50 9.72 4.15
C ALA A 96 -10.66 10.72 4.13
N GLU A 97 -11.86 10.29 4.51
CA GLU A 97 -13.04 11.15 4.67
C GLU A 97 -12.76 12.20 5.76
N GLU A 98 -12.39 11.80 6.98
CA GLU A 98 -12.07 12.73 8.08
C GLU A 98 -10.98 13.74 7.69
N ALA A 99 -9.94 13.29 6.98
CA ALA A 99 -8.86 14.16 6.52
C ALA A 99 -9.31 15.18 5.45
N THR A 100 -10.39 14.90 4.71
CA THR A 100 -10.92 15.75 3.63
C THR A 100 -12.17 16.53 4.02
N GLU A 101 -12.83 16.19 5.12
CA GLU A 101 -14.04 16.86 5.60
C GLU A 101 -13.81 18.36 5.86
N ASN A 102 -12.66 18.73 6.41
CA ASN A 102 -12.38 20.11 6.79
C ASN A 102 -11.14 20.67 6.08
N ARG A 103 -11.27 21.87 5.52
CA ARG A 103 -10.12 22.66 5.09
C ARG A 103 -9.26 22.94 6.32
N LYS A 104 -8.00 22.47 6.31
CA LYS A 104 -7.03 22.85 7.34
C LYS A 104 -6.91 24.37 7.39
N ALA A 105 -7.27 24.97 8.52
CA ALA A 105 -7.17 26.41 8.72
C ALA A 105 -5.71 26.84 8.56
N LEU A 106 -5.49 27.99 7.91
CA LEU A 106 -4.15 28.56 7.81
C LEU A 106 -3.69 28.99 9.21
N THR A 107 -2.39 28.88 9.48
CA THR A 107 -1.82 29.34 10.77
C THR A 107 -2.15 30.82 11.02
N SER A 108 -2.19 31.65 9.98
CA SER A 108 -2.60 33.06 10.06
C SER A 108 -4.05 33.27 10.46
N GLU A 109 -4.95 32.39 10.03
CA GLU A 109 -6.37 32.42 10.42
C GLU A 109 -6.50 32.03 11.90
N LEU A 110 -5.79 31.00 12.35
CA LEU A 110 -5.71 30.64 13.78
C LEU A 110 -5.15 31.80 14.62
N ILE A 111 -4.02 32.39 14.19
CA ILE A 111 -3.38 33.52 14.87
C ILE A 111 -4.35 34.68 15.10
N ALA A 112 -5.25 34.95 14.15
CA ALA A 112 -6.18 36.06 14.21
C ALA A 112 -7.32 35.87 15.23
N PHE A 113 -7.72 34.63 15.51
CA PHE A 113 -8.82 34.31 16.43
C PHE A 113 -8.36 33.87 17.83
N GLU A 114 -7.05 33.92 18.10
CA GLU A 114 -6.51 33.44 19.36
C GLU A 114 -6.71 34.40 20.53
N ASP A 115 -7.05 33.80 21.68
CA ASP A 115 -7.11 34.46 22.98
C ASP A 115 -5.73 34.98 23.40
N ASP A 116 -5.71 35.99 24.28
CA ASP A 116 -4.47 36.61 24.76
C ASP A 116 -3.52 35.61 25.46
N ALA A 117 -4.09 34.59 26.12
CA ALA A 117 -3.30 33.50 26.74
C ALA A 117 -2.58 32.63 25.68
N ALA A 118 -3.23 32.35 24.56
CA ALA A 118 -2.65 31.59 23.46
C ALA A 118 -1.57 32.41 22.73
N ARG A 119 -1.81 33.71 22.55
CA ARG A 119 -0.81 34.64 22.02
C ARG A 119 0.46 34.67 22.88
N ALA A 120 0.30 34.82 24.20
CA ALA A 120 1.42 34.82 25.14
C ALA A 120 2.20 33.50 25.13
N ALA A 121 1.50 32.35 25.03
CA ALA A 121 2.15 31.05 24.95
C ALA A 121 3.02 30.88 23.70
N ARG A 122 2.55 31.37 22.54
CA ARG A 122 3.35 31.35 21.31
C ARG A 122 4.54 32.28 21.36
N GLU A 123 4.35 33.50 21.85
CA GLU A 123 5.44 34.46 22.03
C GLU A 123 6.51 33.87 22.97
N ALA A 124 6.10 33.20 24.05
CA ALA A 124 7.01 32.49 24.94
C ALA A 124 7.72 31.31 24.25
N ALA A 125 7.01 30.54 23.40
CA ALA A 125 7.61 29.45 22.63
C ALA A 125 8.64 29.96 21.61
N VAL A 126 8.31 31.01 20.86
CA VAL A 126 9.24 31.67 19.93
C VAL A 126 10.44 32.22 20.68
N ALA A 127 10.23 32.91 21.80
CA ALA A 127 11.32 33.42 22.63
C ALA A 127 12.23 32.29 23.15
N HIS A 128 11.65 31.14 23.50
CA HIS A 128 12.41 29.97 23.94
C HIS A 128 13.22 29.35 22.79
N GLU A 129 12.62 29.20 21.60
CA GLU A 129 13.32 28.72 20.40
C GLU A 129 14.45 29.66 19.99
N GLU A 130 14.24 30.97 20.03
CA GLU A 130 15.27 31.98 19.77
C GLU A 130 16.38 31.93 20.82
N ALA A 131 16.04 31.72 22.10
CA ALA A 131 17.02 31.55 23.17
C ALA A 131 17.91 30.33 22.91
N ILE A 132 17.31 29.17 22.58
CA ILE A 132 18.04 27.95 22.22
C ILE A 132 18.90 28.19 20.97
N ALA A 133 18.34 28.79 19.93
CA ALA A 133 19.07 29.06 18.69
C ALA A 133 20.26 29.99 18.91
N SER A 134 20.12 31.00 19.77
CA SER A 134 21.23 31.89 20.12
C SER A 134 22.31 31.19 20.94
N ALA A 135 21.93 30.28 21.85
CA ALA A 135 22.85 29.46 22.61
C ALA A 135 23.62 28.50 21.69
N LEU A 136 22.92 27.78 20.80
CA LEU A 136 23.54 26.90 19.81
C LEU A 136 24.51 27.66 18.89
N LYS A 137 24.15 28.86 18.43
CA LYS A 137 25.05 29.71 17.62
C LYS A 137 26.34 30.06 18.37
N LYS A 138 26.25 30.38 19.67
CA LYS A 138 27.44 30.68 20.49
C LYS A 138 28.34 29.46 20.66
N GLU A 139 27.77 28.29 20.93
CA GLU A 139 28.53 27.05 21.03
C GLU A 139 29.20 26.69 19.70
N ILE A 140 28.45 26.80 18.60
CA ILE A 140 28.94 26.50 17.25
C ILE A 140 30.05 27.46 16.84
N ALA A 141 30.07 28.72 17.29
CA ALA A 141 31.11 29.69 16.95
C ALA A 141 32.55 29.22 17.29
N SER A 142 32.70 28.27 18.22
CA SER A 142 33.99 27.65 18.53
C SER A 142 34.53 26.76 17.40
N PHE A 143 33.68 26.25 16.52
CA PHE A 143 34.01 25.37 15.39
C PHE A 143 34.24 26.16 14.08
N TYR A 144 34.84 27.35 14.17
CA TYR A 144 35.19 28.19 13.03
C TYR A 144 36.67 28.04 12.64
N CYS A 145 36.96 27.88 11.35
CA CYS A 145 38.32 27.85 10.83
C CYS A 145 38.70 29.15 10.09
N ASP A 146 39.62 29.93 10.64
CA ASP A 146 40.16 31.15 10.01
C ASP A 146 41.02 30.91 8.76
N VAL A 147 41.55 29.69 8.56
CA VAL A 147 42.38 29.36 7.38
C VAL A 147 41.50 29.07 6.18
N CYS A 148 40.37 28.42 6.43
CA CYS A 148 39.47 27.95 5.40
C CYS A 148 38.23 28.84 5.25
N ASP A 149 38.01 29.78 6.17
CA ASP A 149 36.82 30.63 6.30
C ASP A 149 35.54 29.79 6.28
N LYS A 150 35.53 28.74 7.10
CA LYS A 150 34.45 27.74 7.17
C LYS A 150 33.99 27.55 8.62
N GLN A 151 32.67 27.57 8.80
CA GLN A 151 31.99 27.26 10.04
C GLN A 151 31.47 25.83 10.00
N TYR A 152 31.77 25.04 11.03
CA TYR A 152 31.33 23.65 11.17
C TYR A 152 30.23 23.55 12.22
N VAL A 153 29.26 22.65 12.04
CA VAL A 153 28.11 22.50 12.95
C VAL A 153 28.34 21.36 13.94
N LYS A 154 28.96 20.26 13.49
CA LYS A 154 29.26 19.08 14.32
C LYS A 154 30.73 19.00 14.67
N ILE A 155 31.01 18.47 15.86
CA ILE A 155 32.39 18.29 16.34
C ILE A 155 33.21 17.34 15.46
N THR A 156 32.60 16.27 14.94
CA THR A 156 33.29 15.31 14.07
C THR A 156 33.67 15.93 12.71
N GLU A 157 32.81 16.79 12.17
CA GLU A 157 33.09 17.52 10.93
C GLU A 157 34.25 18.51 11.14
N TRP A 158 34.28 19.17 12.30
CA TRP A 158 35.36 20.05 12.71
C TRP A 158 36.71 19.32 12.83
N GLU A 159 36.75 18.19 13.55
CA GLU A 159 37.96 17.39 13.72
C GLU A 159 38.49 16.83 12.40
N ASN A 160 37.58 16.31 11.56
CA ASN A 160 37.94 15.81 10.23
C ASN A 160 38.50 16.92 9.33
N HIS A 161 37.95 18.13 9.44
CA HIS A 161 38.49 19.28 8.73
C HIS A 161 39.92 19.61 9.17
N LEU A 162 40.18 19.65 10.48
CA LEU A 162 41.51 19.95 11.02
C LEU A 162 42.56 18.92 10.58
N SER A 163 42.16 17.66 10.39
CA SER A 163 43.02 16.56 9.92
C SER A 163 43.14 16.48 8.39
N SER A 164 42.35 17.27 7.64
CA SER A 164 42.30 17.15 6.18
C SER A 164 43.57 17.67 5.48
N TYR A 165 43.97 16.97 4.41
CA TYR A 165 45.13 17.36 3.59
C TYR A 165 45.01 18.79 3.07
N ASP A 166 43.83 19.18 2.59
CA ASP A 166 43.57 20.53 2.07
C ASP A 166 43.68 21.62 3.14
N HIS A 167 43.23 21.35 4.37
CA HIS A 167 43.40 22.29 5.49
C HIS A 167 44.89 22.49 5.81
N HIS A 168 45.65 21.40 5.93
CA HIS A 168 47.09 21.48 6.16
C HIS A 168 47.85 22.14 5.01
N HIS A 169 47.45 21.90 3.77
CA HIS A 169 48.03 22.54 2.60
C HIS A 169 47.74 24.04 2.64
N LYS A 170 46.47 24.45 2.73
CA LYS A 170 46.07 25.87 2.79
C LYS A 170 46.72 26.61 3.97
N LYS A 171 46.91 25.94 5.11
CA LYS A 171 47.65 26.46 6.27
C LYS A 171 49.14 26.71 5.99
N ARG A 172 49.75 25.99 5.04
CA ARG A 172 51.16 26.19 4.63
C ARG A 172 51.34 27.31 3.60
N PHE A 173 50.27 27.73 2.91
CA PHE A 173 50.29 28.84 1.94
C PHE A 173 49.80 30.18 2.52
N LYS A 174 49.38 30.18 3.78
CA LYS A 174 49.03 31.38 4.55
C LYS A 174 50.22 31.75 5.43
#